data_AF-A0A0N0Y0A6-F1
#
_entry.id   AF-A0A0N0Y0A6-F1
#
_cell.length_a   1.000
_cell.length_b   1.000
_cell.length_c   1.000
_cell.angle_alpha   90.00
_cell.angle_beta   90.00
_cell.angle_gamma   90.00
#
_symmetry.space_group_name_H-M   'P 1'
#
loop_
_entity.id
_entity.type
_entity.pdbx_description
1 polymer ?
#
loop_
_entity_poly.entity_id
_entity_poly.type
_entity_poly.pdbx_seq_one_letter_code
_entity_poly.pdbx_strand_id
1 'polypeptide(L)'
;MALLSTAWIIRDLNIAEQPADVWWAWLGEAQRPAEFTAWATSALDPLLVLGALGAAAAALRAASSVASGALIALAAGTALLRLPLLWVLGAGWLQGLESGLTGRARLTAGAQLALAVILAVVVATGRRPDGSEDRALRGVTRTAYGVVHRLPYDDPDEVPGRPRRGPAVALGLLLGAAGLAIAAWELHWSLRLGWGTYRKGLLGDASVFRALLQPPLHWQMAALALLALGAAAAALRQASWARPAAMAAGALLFAQAAGVLVFAGGTGQLDRFPALPGQARLELGTALLVAVAGLAALVVAARPGVPDGGPEEDGAQGYGASPEAERPQHAPPPPSTLPPGW
;
A
#
# COMPACT_ATOMS: atom_id res chain seq x y z
N MET A 1 3.61 3.35 -14.74
CA MET A 1 3.44 2.21 -13.81
C MET A 1 2.53 1.18 -14.43
N ALA A 2 1.20 1.39 -14.37
CA ALA A 2 0.18 0.44 -14.84
C ALA A 2 0.43 -0.03 -16.28
N LEU A 3 0.56 0.89 -17.24
CA LEU A 3 0.74 0.56 -18.66
C LEU A 3 1.93 -0.37 -18.93
N LEU A 4 3.05 -0.17 -18.24
CA LEU A 4 4.23 -1.01 -18.37
C LEU A 4 3.93 -2.44 -17.93
N SER A 5 3.30 -2.62 -16.76
CA SER A 5 2.90 -3.94 -16.27
C SER A 5 1.83 -4.58 -17.16
N THR A 6 0.84 -3.80 -17.61
CA THR A 6 -0.22 -4.28 -18.51
C THR A 6 0.33 -4.78 -19.83
N ALA A 7 1.33 -4.11 -20.41
CA ALA A 7 1.98 -4.59 -21.64
C ALA A 7 2.62 -5.98 -21.46
N TRP A 8 3.23 -6.25 -20.30
CA TRP A 8 3.77 -7.57 -19.99
C TRP A 8 2.70 -8.63 -19.73
N ILE A 9 1.59 -8.26 -19.08
CA ILE A 9 0.44 -9.16 -18.90
C ILE A 9 -0.15 -9.54 -20.28
N ILE A 10 -0.32 -8.56 -21.18
CA ILE A 10 -0.80 -8.81 -22.55
C ILE A 10 0.18 -9.71 -23.31
N ARG A 11 1.49 -9.49 -23.16
CA ARG A 11 2.51 -10.38 -23.76
C ARG A 11 2.33 -11.82 -23.27
N ASP A 12 2.22 -12.03 -21.95
CA ASP A 12 2.07 -13.36 -21.38
C ASP A 12 0.78 -14.03 -21.87
N LEU A 13 -0.34 -13.30 -21.94
CA LEU A 13 -1.59 -13.81 -22.52
C LEU A 13 -1.47 -14.16 -24.02
N ASN A 14 -0.65 -13.44 -24.78
CA ASN A 14 -0.45 -13.70 -26.21
C ASN A 14 0.47 -14.90 -26.49
N ILE A 15 1.36 -15.26 -25.56
CA ILE A 15 2.26 -16.42 -25.71
C ILE A 15 1.71 -17.68 -25.04
N ALA A 16 0.69 -17.55 -24.20
CA ALA A 16 0.04 -18.67 -23.55
C ALA A 16 -0.79 -19.48 -24.57
N GLU A 17 -0.79 -20.81 -24.43
CA GLU A 17 -1.68 -21.66 -25.23
C GLU A 17 -3.13 -21.47 -24.78
N GLN A 18 -3.34 -21.36 -23.47
CA GLN A 18 -4.62 -21.05 -22.84
C GLN A 18 -4.46 -19.89 -21.85
N PRO A 19 -5.45 -18.99 -21.71
CA PRO A 19 -5.38 -17.90 -20.73
C PRO A 19 -5.28 -18.42 -19.28
N ALA A 20 -5.75 -19.65 -19.03
CA ALA A 20 -5.59 -20.32 -17.75
C ALA A 20 -4.12 -20.63 -17.39
N ASP A 21 -3.23 -20.78 -18.37
CA ASP A 21 -1.82 -21.08 -18.13
C ASP A 21 -1.13 -19.92 -17.41
N VAL A 22 -1.49 -18.68 -17.75
CA VAL A 22 -1.02 -17.47 -17.05
C VAL A 22 -1.49 -17.47 -15.60
N TRP A 23 -2.74 -17.88 -15.36
CA TRP A 23 -3.29 -17.98 -14.02
C TRP A 23 -2.56 -19.02 -13.18
N TRP A 24 -2.32 -20.22 -13.72
CA TRP A 24 -1.56 -21.27 -13.05
C TRP A 24 -0.10 -20.88 -12.81
N ALA A 25 0.52 -20.19 -13.78
CA ALA A 25 1.85 -19.63 -13.62
C ALA A 25 1.92 -18.63 -12.46
N TRP A 26 0.93 -17.74 -12.34
CA TRP A 26 0.82 -16.80 -11.22
C TRP A 26 0.63 -17.49 -9.86
N LEU A 27 -0.03 -18.64 -9.83
CA LEU A 27 -0.19 -19.48 -8.63
C LEU A 27 1.06 -20.29 -8.28
N GLY A 28 2.11 -20.22 -9.10
CA GLY A 28 3.40 -20.84 -8.83
C GLY A 28 3.64 -22.16 -9.56
N GLU A 29 2.79 -22.52 -10.52
CA GLU A 29 3.06 -23.63 -11.43
C GLU A 29 4.11 -23.21 -12.47
N ALA A 30 5.30 -23.80 -12.39
CA ALA A 30 6.48 -23.32 -13.12
C ALA A 30 6.62 -23.95 -14.52
N GLN A 31 5.51 -24.24 -15.21
CA GLN A 31 5.59 -24.69 -16.59
C GLN A 31 6.00 -23.52 -17.49
N ARG A 32 7.11 -23.68 -18.23
CA ARG A 32 7.56 -22.65 -19.18
C ARG A 32 6.63 -22.63 -20.39
N PRO A 33 6.31 -21.45 -20.94
CA PRO A 33 5.44 -21.36 -22.12
C PRO A 33 6.11 -21.93 -23.38
N ALA A 34 7.44 -21.87 -23.48
CA ALA A 34 8.23 -22.56 -24.52
C ALA A 34 9.71 -22.66 -24.11
N GLU A 35 10.50 -23.43 -24.87
CA GLU A 35 11.87 -23.83 -24.54
C GLU A 35 12.83 -22.65 -24.23
N PHE A 36 12.72 -21.55 -24.99
CA PHE A 36 13.59 -20.36 -24.88
C PHE A 36 12.86 -19.10 -24.39
N THR A 37 11.66 -19.24 -23.86
CA THR A 37 10.86 -18.14 -23.32
C THR A 37 10.52 -18.38 -21.85
N ALA A 38 10.19 -17.30 -21.16
CA ALA A 38 9.76 -17.32 -19.77
C ALA A 38 8.55 -16.41 -19.60
N TRP A 39 7.70 -16.77 -18.64
CA TRP A 39 6.66 -15.87 -18.14
C TRP A 39 7.30 -14.56 -17.71
N ALA A 40 6.70 -13.45 -18.09
CA ALA A 40 7.18 -12.15 -17.65
C ALA A 40 6.59 -11.76 -16.30
N THR A 41 5.34 -12.14 -16.03
CA THR A 41 4.53 -11.64 -14.94
C THR A 41 4.24 -12.69 -13.89
N SER A 42 3.84 -12.20 -12.72
CA SER A 42 3.45 -12.95 -11.54
C SER A 42 2.16 -12.39 -10.97
N ALA A 43 1.59 -13.03 -9.94
CA ALA A 43 0.41 -12.55 -9.22
C ALA A 43 0.56 -11.12 -8.65
N LEU A 44 1.79 -10.61 -8.51
CA LEU A 44 2.05 -9.23 -8.06
C LEU A 44 1.78 -8.18 -9.12
N ASP A 45 1.94 -8.50 -10.41
CA ASP A 45 1.83 -7.53 -11.50
C ASP A 45 0.41 -6.97 -11.65
N PRO A 46 -0.67 -7.78 -11.60
CA PRO A 46 -2.04 -7.28 -11.58
C PRO A 46 -2.32 -6.37 -10.37
N LEU A 47 -1.79 -6.72 -9.19
CA LEU A 47 -1.98 -5.92 -7.98
C LEU A 47 -1.30 -4.55 -8.09
N LEU A 48 -0.10 -4.51 -8.68
CA LEU A 48 0.59 -3.24 -8.94
C LEU A 48 -0.14 -2.41 -10.00
N VAL A 49 -0.78 -3.03 -10.99
CA VAL A 49 -1.68 -2.35 -11.94
C VAL A 49 -2.88 -1.74 -11.21
N LEU A 50 -3.59 -2.54 -10.42
CA LEU A 50 -4.76 -2.09 -9.66
C LEU A 50 -4.39 -1.00 -8.65
N GLY A 51 -3.27 -1.14 -7.94
CA GLY A 51 -2.75 -0.13 -7.03
C GLY A 51 -2.41 1.17 -7.74
N ALA A 52 -1.80 1.10 -8.94
CA ALA A 52 -1.51 2.27 -9.76
C ALA A 52 -2.77 2.97 -10.26
N LEU A 53 -3.78 2.21 -10.71
CA LEU A 53 -5.08 2.76 -11.11
C LEU A 53 -5.83 3.38 -9.93
N GLY A 54 -5.80 2.72 -8.76
CA GLY A 54 -6.40 3.23 -7.53
C GLY A 54 -5.73 4.52 -7.04
N ALA A 55 -4.39 4.60 -7.09
CA ALA A 55 -3.66 5.81 -6.75
C ALA A 55 -3.95 6.95 -7.75
N ALA A 56 -4.06 6.64 -9.04
CA ALA A 56 -4.45 7.61 -10.05
C ALA A 56 -5.89 8.12 -9.82
N ALA A 57 -6.84 7.22 -9.55
CA ALA A 57 -8.22 7.59 -9.23
C ALA A 57 -8.31 8.43 -7.95
N ALA A 58 -7.51 8.10 -6.92
CA ALA A 58 -7.42 8.90 -5.70
C ALA A 58 -6.86 10.30 -5.98
N ALA A 59 -5.83 10.42 -6.83
CA ALA A 59 -5.28 11.71 -7.23
C ALA A 59 -6.26 12.56 -8.06
N LEU A 60 -7.15 11.92 -8.82
CA LEU A 60 -8.18 12.61 -9.63
C LEU A 60 -9.43 13.00 -8.81
N ARG A 61 -9.76 12.26 -7.75
CA ARG A 61 -11.04 12.40 -7.02
C ARG A 61 -10.93 13.03 -5.64
N ALA A 62 -9.78 12.98 -4.98
CA ALA A 62 -9.68 13.29 -3.55
C ALA A 62 -8.84 14.54 -3.26
N ALA A 63 -9.09 15.17 -2.10
CA ALA A 63 -8.19 16.12 -1.46
C ALA A 63 -6.76 15.54 -1.35
N SER A 64 -5.76 16.40 -1.42
CA SER A 64 -4.33 16.15 -1.71
C SER A 64 -3.63 15.04 -0.90
N SER A 65 -4.21 14.66 0.24
CA SER A 65 -3.57 13.84 1.27
C SER A 65 -3.73 12.33 1.11
N VAL A 66 -4.93 11.85 0.79
CA VAL A 66 -5.21 10.43 0.51
C VAL A 66 -4.45 10.02 -0.75
N ALA A 67 -4.44 10.90 -1.75
CA ALA A 67 -3.65 10.76 -2.97
C ALA A 67 -2.15 10.62 -2.64
N SER A 68 -1.61 11.51 -1.80
CA SER A 68 -0.21 11.47 -1.37
C SER A 68 0.17 10.15 -0.67
N GLY A 69 -0.70 9.65 0.22
CA GLY A 69 -0.48 8.37 0.89
C GLY A 69 -0.53 7.17 -0.07
N ALA A 70 -1.49 7.16 -1.01
CA ALA A 70 -1.60 6.12 -2.02
C ALA A 70 -0.40 6.11 -2.98
N LEU A 71 0.06 7.29 -3.42
CA LEU A 71 1.24 7.42 -4.28
C LEU A 71 2.52 6.94 -3.60
N ILE A 72 2.71 7.28 -2.31
CA ILE A 72 3.87 6.79 -1.54
C ILE A 72 3.80 5.29 -1.34
N ALA A 73 2.63 4.73 -0.99
CA ALA A 73 2.47 3.31 -0.80
C ALA A 73 2.76 2.53 -2.10
N LEU A 74 2.25 3.03 -3.23
CA LEU A 74 2.54 2.49 -4.56
C LEU A 74 4.03 2.59 -4.91
N ALA A 75 4.66 3.74 -4.65
CA ALA A 75 6.07 3.97 -4.92
C ALA A 75 6.94 3.02 -4.08
N ALA A 76 6.67 2.90 -2.78
CA ALA A 76 7.39 2.01 -1.88
C ALA A 76 7.22 0.53 -2.27
N GLY A 77 5.99 0.10 -2.54
CA GLY A 77 5.70 -1.28 -2.99
C GLY A 77 6.40 -1.61 -4.30
N THR A 78 6.33 -0.70 -5.28
CA THR A 78 7.04 -0.90 -6.55
C THR A 78 8.54 -0.89 -6.37
N ALA A 79 9.09 0.03 -5.59
CA ALA A 79 10.52 0.12 -5.35
C ALA A 79 11.05 -1.17 -4.73
N LEU A 80 10.44 -1.65 -3.65
CA LEU A 80 10.85 -2.88 -2.99
C LEU A 80 10.74 -4.09 -3.91
N LEU A 81 9.64 -4.24 -4.66
CA LEU A 81 9.42 -5.44 -5.49
C LEU A 81 10.23 -5.45 -6.80
N ARG A 82 10.65 -4.29 -7.32
CA ARG A 82 11.37 -4.20 -8.60
C ARG A 82 12.87 -4.00 -8.45
N LEU A 83 13.35 -3.57 -7.28
CA LEU A 83 14.77 -3.30 -7.04
C LEU A 83 15.68 -4.52 -7.38
N PRO A 84 15.34 -5.76 -6.99
CA PRO A 84 16.17 -6.92 -7.32
C PRO A 84 16.37 -7.18 -8.80
N LEU A 85 15.38 -6.81 -9.60
CA LEU A 85 15.38 -7.08 -11.03
C LEU A 85 16.51 -6.34 -11.74
N LEU A 86 17.04 -5.25 -11.16
CA LEU A 86 18.16 -4.52 -11.74
C LEU A 86 19.45 -5.33 -11.81
N TRP A 87 19.69 -6.24 -10.87
CA TRP A 87 20.87 -7.10 -10.88
C TRP A 87 20.54 -8.52 -11.32
N VAL A 88 19.36 -9.06 -10.97
CA VAL A 88 18.92 -10.41 -11.38
C VAL A 88 18.86 -10.52 -12.89
N LEU A 89 18.21 -9.58 -13.58
CA LEU A 89 18.06 -9.61 -15.03
C LEU A 89 19.36 -9.29 -15.79
N GLY A 90 20.40 -8.83 -15.09
CA GLY A 90 21.74 -8.63 -15.63
C GLY A 90 22.65 -9.84 -15.47
N ALA A 91 22.20 -10.91 -14.82
CA ALA A 91 23.04 -12.04 -14.50
C ALA A 91 23.26 -12.98 -15.71
N GLY A 92 24.49 -13.48 -15.87
CA GLY A 92 24.87 -14.31 -17.02
C GLY A 92 24.12 -15.64 -17.14
N TRP A 93 23.53 -16.15 -16.06
CA TRP A 93 22.75 -17.39 -16.09
C TRP A 93 21.40 -17.28 -16.79
N LEU A 94 20.96 -16.06 -17.16
CA LEU A 94 19.75 -15.81 -17.96
C LEU A 94 20.01 -15.71 -19.47
N GLN A 95 21.25 -15.94 -19.93
CA GLN A 95 21.66 -15.75 -21.34
C GLN A 95 21.03 -16.74 -22.33
N GLY A 96 20.28 -17.75 -21.87
CA GLY A 96 19.57 -18.72 -22.74
C GLY A 96 18.16 -18.31 -23.18
N LEU A 97 17.67 -17.14 -22.76
CA LEU A 97 16.36 -16.62 -23.17
C LEU A 97 16.43 -15.88 -24.52
N GLU A 98 15.27 -15.73 -25.15
CA GLU A 98 15.07 -14.95 -26.38
C GLU A 98 15.84 -13.61 -26.34
N SER A 99 16.51 -13.28 -27.45
CA SER A 99 17.43 -12.15 -27.51
C SER A 99 16.74 -10.83 -27.14
N GLY A 100 17.38 -10.08 -26.23
CA GLY A 100 16.88 -8.80 -25.74
C GLY A 100 15.66 -8.87 -24.81
N LEU A 101 15.14 -10.05 -24.46
CA LEU A 101 14.00 -10.18 -23.56
C LEU A 101 14.34 -9.72 -22.13
N THR A 102 15.45 -10.21 -21.59
CA THR A 102 15.99 -9.82 -20.28
C THR A 102 16.36 -8.34 -20.26
N GLY A 103 16.92 -7.82 -21.36
CA GLY A 103 17.21 -6.40 -21.54
C GLY A 103 15.95 -5.52 -21.47
N ARG A 104 14.89 -5.88 -22.20
CA ARG A 104 13.59 -5.19 -22.17
C ARG A 104 12.96 -5.25 -20.77
N ALA A 105 13.01 -6.39 -20.10
CA ALA A 105 12.50 -6.54 -18.74
C ALA A 105 13.30 -5.66 -17.74
N ARG A 106 14.63 -5.62 -17.87
CA ARG A 106 15.50 -4.78 -17.03
C ARG A 106 15.25 -3.29 -17.25
N LEU A 107 15.08 -2.86 -18.49
CA LEU A 107 14.69 -1.48 -18.82
C LEU A 107 13.32 -1.13 -18.24
N THR A 108 12.36 -2.06 -18.29
CA THR A 108 11.05 -1.87 -17.68
C THR A 108 11.15 -1.70 -16.17
N ALA A 109 11.92 -2.58 -15.49
CA ALA A 109 12.15 -2.47 -14.05
C ALA A 109 12.84 -1.15 -13.69
N GLY A 110 13.84 -0.72 -14.47
CA GLY A 110 14.50 0.58 -14.31
C GLY A 110 13.56 1.76 -14.47
N ALA A 111 12.72 1.75 -15.51
CA ALA A 111 11.70 2.78 -15.74
C ALA A 111 10.66 2.81 -14.62
N GLN A 112 10.28 1.64 -14.09
CA GLN A 112 9.41 1.56 -12.94
C GLN A 112 10.07 2.17 -11.68
N LEU A 113 11.32 1.84 -11.39
CA LEU A 113 12.03 2.42 -10.25
C LEU A 113 12.20 3.93 -10.37
N ALA A 114 12.55 4.44 -11.55
CA ALA A 114 12.63 5.87 -11.81
C ALA A 114 11.29 6.57 -11.55
N LEU A 115 10.18 6.00 -12.05
CA LEU A 115 8.86 6.56 -11.82
C LEU A 115 8.43 6.47 -10.34
N ALA A 116 8.81 5.42 -9.60
CA ALA A 116 8.57 5.34 -8.16
C ALA A 116 9.32 6.46 -7.40
N VAL A 117 10.57 6.73 -7.78
CA VAL A 117 11.35 7.85 -7.22
C VAL A 117 10.70 9.19 -7.56
N ILE A 118 10.29 9.40 -8.81
CA ILE A 118 9.59 10.63 -9.24
C ILE A 118 8.31 10.82 -8.41
N LEU A 119 7.50 9.79 -8.22
CA LEU A 119 6.30 9.86 -7.38
C LEU A 119 6.62 10.23 -5.94
N ALA A 120 7.66 9.62 -5.34
CA ALA A 120 8.09 9.94 -3.98
C ALA A 120 8.56 11.40 -3.86
N VAL A 121 9.32 11.89 -4.84
CA VAL A 121 9.79 13.29 -4.90
C VAL A 121 8.61 14.25 -5.05
N VAL A 122 7.69 14.00 -5.99
CA VAL A 122 6.50 14.84 -6.22
C VAL A 122 5.68 14.97 -4.94
N VAL A 123 5.44 13.87 -4.22
CA VAL A 123 4.72 13.91 -2.95
C VAL A 123 5.52 14.64 -1.86
N ALA A 124 6.84 14.47 -1.81
CA ALA A 124 7.68 15.18 -0.84
C ALA A 124 7.73 16.69 -1.10
N THR A 125 7.80 17.12 -2.37
CA THR A 125 7.80 18.53 -2.76
C THR A 125 6.43 19.18 -2.58
N GLY A 126 5.35 18.44 -2.86
CA GLY A 126 3.97 18.91 -2.67
C GLY A 126 3.55 19.02 -1.20
N ARG A 127 4.32 18.42 -0.28
CA ARG A 127 4.11 18.52 1.18
C ARG A 127 4.88 19.66 1.84
N ARG A 128 5.62 20.48 1.09
CA ARG A 128 6.29 21.64 1.68
C ARG A 128 5.22 22.54 2.30
N PRO A 129 5.35 22.90 3.59
CA PRO A 129 4.38 23.75 4.23
C PRO A 129 4.43 25.11 3.53
N ASP A 130 3.31 25.52 2.93
CA ASP A 130 3.08 26.93 2.70
C ASP A 130 3.31 27.64 4.04
N GLY A 131 4.20 28.63 4.03
CA GLY A 131 4.67 29.31 5.23
C GLY A 131 3.50 29.67 6.14
N SER A 132 3.68 29.41 7.43
CA SER A 132 2.72 29.67 8.51
C SER A 132 2.16 31.10 8.53
N GLU A 133 2.77 32.04 7.81
CA GLU A 133 2.35 33.44 7.68
C GLU A 133 1.21 33.64 6.68
N ASP A 134 1.12 32.82 5.62
CA ASP A 134 0.11 33.00 4.56
C ASP A 134 -1.28 32.46 4.96
N ARG A 135 -1.30 31.55 5.95
CA ARG A 135 -2.53 30.96 6.52
C ARG A 135 -3.26 31.93 7.47
N ALA A 136 -2.52 32.83 8.11
CA ALA A 136 -3.09 33.88 8.97
C ALA A 136 -3.78 34.99 8.15
N LEU A 137 -3.38 35.19 6.89
CA LEU A 137 -3.90 36.25 6.02
C LEU A 137 -5.13 35.83 5.20
N ARG A 138 -5.33 34.53 4.94
CA ARG A 138 -6.49 34.03 4.15
C ARG A 138 -7.78 33.84 4.95
N GLY A 139 -7.71 33.83 6.29
CA GLY A 139 -8.87 33.68 7.17
C GLY A 139 -9.59 35.00 7.52
N VAL A 140 -9.07 36.16 7.11
CA VAL A 140 -9.59 37.46 7.52
C VAL A 140 -10.11 38.24 6.31
N THR A 141 -11.13 37.70 5.65
CA THR A 141 -11.98 38.55 4.81
C THR A 141 -12.98 39.25 5.74
N ARG A 142 -12.67 40.50 6.09
CA ARG A 142 -13.56 41.41 6.83
C ARG A 142 -14.91 41.51 6.10
N THR A 143 -15.98 41.06 6.74
CA THR A 143 -17.36 41.46 6.41
C THR A 143 -17.97 42.20 7.59
N ALA A 144 -18.44 43.42 7.30
CA ALA A 144 -18.69 44.50 8.25
C ALA A 144 -20.04 44.45 8.99
N TYR A 145 -20.70 43.29 9.10
CA TYR A 145 -21.94 43.17 9.89
C TYR A 145 -21.94 41.84 10.65
N GLY A 146 -22.06 41.95 11.97
CA GLY A 146 -21.71 40.91 12.95
C GLY A 146 -22.73 39.78 13.10
N VAL A 147 -22.88 38.96 12.06
CA VAL A 147 -23.35 37.58 12.18
C VAL A 147 -22.53 36.74 11.21
N VAL A 148 -21.58 35.97 11.74
CA VAL A 148 -20.80 35.02 10.94
C VAL A 148 -21.61 33.73 10.83
N HIS A 149 -22.49 33.64 9.84
CA HIS A 149 -22.84 32.33 9.34
C HIS A 149 -21.64 31.85 8.53
N ARG A 150 -20.96 30.79 9.00
CA ARG A 150 -20.09 30.02 8.13
C ARG A 150 -21.01 29.41 7.08
N LEU A 151 -21.13 30.08 5.93
CA LEU A 151 -21.67 29.45 4.73
C LEU A 151 -20.93 28.11 4.57
N PRO A 152 -21.60 27.00 4.24
CA PRO A 152 -20.95 25.76 3.88
C PRO A 152 -20.20 26.00 2.57
N TYR A 153 -19.06 26.67 2.68
CA TYR A 153 -18.03 26.69 1.67
C TYR A 153 -17.32 25.35 1.86
N ASP A 154 -17.29 24.54 0.81
CA ASP A 154 -16.43 23.35 0.73
C ASP A 154 -15.01 23.79 1.16
N ASP A 155 -14.63 23.44 2.38
CA ASP A 155 -13.31 23.74 2.92
C ASP A 155 -12.32 22.88 2.11
N PRO A 156 -11.49 23.46 1.23
CA PRO A 156 -10.57 22.66 0.42
C PRO A 156 -9.47 22.00 1.27
N ASP A 157 -9.38 22.37 2.56
CA ASP A 157 -8.45 21.85 3.56
C ASP A 157 -9.13 20.83 4.50
N GLU A 158 -9.93 19.90 3.95
CA GLU A 158 -10.36 18.72 4.70
C GLU A 158 -9.12 17.88 5.09
N VAL A 159 -8.64 18.10 6.32
CA VAL A 159 -7.51 17.38 6.91
C VAL A 159 -7.87 15.89 6.92
N PRO A 160 -6.94 15.01 6.54
CA PRO A 160 -7.27 13.67 6.10
C PRO A 160 -7.76 12.87 7.30
N GLY A 161 -8.98 12.33 7.21
CA GLY A 161 -9.61 11.60 8.30
C GLY A 161 -8.70 10.53 8.87
N ARG A 162 -8.16 10.79 10.06
CA ARG A 162 -7.29 9.85 10.78
C ARG A 162 -8.11 8.59 11.09
N PRO A 163 -7.50 7.39 11.03
CA PRO A 163 -8.21 6.20 11.45
C PRO A 163 -8.61 6.34 12.92
N ARG A 164 -9.88 6.08 13.26
CA ARG A 164 -10.35 6.01 14.66
C ARG A 164 -9.40 5.09 15.46
N ARG A 165 -9.23 5.33 16.77
CA ARG A 165 -8.35 4.50 17.62
C ARG A 165 -8.62 3.00 17.48
N GLY A 166 -9.89 2.59 17.40
CA GLY A 166 -10.30 1.20 17.17
C GLY A 166 -9.71 0.57 15.88
N PRO A 167 -10.08 1.07 14.67
CA PRO A 167 -9.52 0.56 13.42
C PRO A 167 -8.00 0.73 13.32
N ALA A 168 -7.41 1.78 13.89
CA ALA A 168 -5.96 1.96 13.93
C ALA A 168 -5.26 0.81 14.67
N VAL A 169 -5.76 0.45 15.86
CA VAL A 169 -5.25 -0.69 16.64
C VAL A 169 -5.50 -2.01 15.92
N ALA A 170 -6.70 -2.20 15.35
CA ALA A 170 -7.02 -3.41 14.59
C ALA A 170 -6.06 -3.60 13.39
N LEU A 171 -5.82 -2.55 12.60
CA LEU A 171 -4.86 -2.58 11.50
C LEU A 171 -3.45 -2.87 11.99
N GLY A 172 -3.02 -2.22 13.09
CA GLY A 172 -1.73 -2.45 13.72
C GLY A 172 -1.53 -3.90 14.14
N LEU A 173 -2.54 -4.52 14.77
CA LEU A 173 -2.49 -5.91 15.21
C LEU A 173 -2.53 -6.89 14.04
N LEU A 174 -3.43 -6.71 13.08
CA LEU A 174 -3.58 -7.62 11.93
C LEU A 174 -2.33 -7.61 11.04
N LEU A 175 -1.88 -6.42 10.63
CA LEU A 175 -0.69 -6.28 9.78
C LEU A 175 0.60 -6.56 10.54
N GLY A 176 0.65 -6.20 11.83
CA GLY A 176 1.77 -6.51 12.71
C GLY A 176 1.95 -8.01 12.89
N ALA A 177 0.88 -8.74 13.22
CA ALA A 177 0.92 -10.20 13.36
C ALA A 177 1.31 -10.90 12.05
N ALA A 178 0.71 -10.51 10.93
CA ALA A 178 1.05 -11.07 9.62
C ALA A 178 2.52 -10.77 9.22
N GLY A 179 2.97 -9.53 9.40
CA GLY A 179 4.33 -9.12 9.10
C GLY A 179 5.38 -9.83 9.97
N LEU A 180 5.10 -9.96 11.28
CA LEU A 180 5.97 -10.70 12.21
C LEU A 180 6.00 -12.20 11.90
N ALA A 181 4.86 -12.81 11.53
CA ALA A 181 4.82 -14.21 11.15
C ALA A 181 5.68 -14.48 9.92
N ILE A 182 5.62 -13.62 8.89
CA ILE A 182 6.47 -13.71 7.71
C ILE A 182 7.95 -13.51 8.08
N ALA A 183 8.25 -12.48 8.87
CA ALA A 183 9.62 -12.22 9.31
C ALA A 183 10.22 -13.38 10.12
N ALA A 184 9.40 -14.04 10.95
CA ALA A 184 9.81 -15.23 11.69
C ALA A 184 10.13 -16.41 10.76
N TRP A 185 9.35 -16.61 9.69
CA TRP A 185 9.65 -17.61 8.66
C TRP A 185 10.93 -17.30 7.90
N GLU A 186 11.16 -16.04 7.51
CA GLU A 186 12.42 -15.66 6.85
C GLU A 186 13.64 -15.86 7.76
N LEU A 187 13.51 -15.52 9.05
CA LEU A 187 14.55 -15.82 10.03
C LEU A 187 14.78 -17.33 10.16
N HIS A 188 13.71 -18.12 10.26
CA HIS A 188 13.77 -19.58 10.31
C HIS A 188 14.51 -20.15 9.10
N TRP A 189 14.17 -19.69 7.89
CA TRP A 189 14.81 -20.12 6.66
C TRP A 189 16.28 -19.70 6.58
N SER A 190 16.62 -18.50 7.05
CA SER A 190 18.01 -18.04 7.11
C SER A 190 18.88 -18.94 7.99
N LEU A 191 18.32 -19.43 9.10
CA LEU A 191 19.00 -20.32 10.05
C LEU A 191 19.07 -21.76 9.55
N ARG A 192 18.00 -22.26 8.91
CA ARG A 192 17.90 -23.66 8.43
C ARG A 192 18.69 -23.92 7.16
N LEU A 193 18.68 -22.98 6.21
CA LEU A 193 19.37 -23.12 4.93
C LEU A 193 20.84 -22.71 5.02
N GLY A 194 21.21 -21.98 6.06
CA GLY A 194 22.48 -21.27 6.18
C GLY A 194 22.54 -20.05 5.25
N TRP A 195 23.41 -19.09 5.60
CA TRP A 195 23.49 -17.80 4.91
C TRP A 195 23.78 -17.93 3.41
N GLY A 196 24.66 -18.86 3.01
CA GLY A 196 25.05 -19.04 1.60
C GLY A 196 23.88 -19.39 0.69
N THR A 197 23.02 -20.32 1.13
CA THR A 197 21.83 -20.77 0.37
C THR A 197 20.72 -19.74 0.46
N TYR A 198 20.44 -19.19 1.65
CA TYR A 198 19.42 -18.15 1.82
C TYR A 198 19.72 -16.92 0.95
N ARG A 199 20.99 -16.49 0.88
CA ARG A 199 21.41 -15.37 0.04
C ARG A 199 21.08 -15.57 -1.43
N LYS A 200 21.11 -16.80 -1.94
CA LYS A 200 20.72 -17.11 -3.33
C LYS A 200 19.23 -16.84 -3.57
N GLY A 201 18.36 -17.21 -2.62
CA GLY A 201 16.94 -16.89 -2.74
C GLY A 201 16.59 -15.43 -2.44
N LEU A 202 17.48 -14.69 -1.76
CA LEU A 202 17.33 -13.25 -1.51
C LEU A 202 17.82 -12.39 -2.68
N LEU A 203 19.00 -12.69 -3.23
CA LEU A 203 19.62 -11.92 -4.32
C LEU A 203 19.33 -12.50 -5.71
N GLY A 204 18.71 -13.68 -5.79
CA GLY A 204 18.42 -14.38 -7.03
C GLY A 204 19.52 -15.36 -7.44
N ASP A 205 19.09 -16.47 -8.02
CA ASP A 205 19.91 -17.52 -8.62
C ASP A 205 19.09 -18.23 -9.71
N ALA A 206 19.74 -18.99 -10.57
CA ALA A 206 19.10 -19.70 -11.69
C ALA A 206 17.99 -20.66 -11.26
N SER A 207 18.07 -21.19 -10.04
CA SER A 207 17.11 -22.14 -9.47
C SER A 207 15.85 -21.49 -8.87
N VAL A 208 15.87 -20.18 -8.62
CA VAL A 208 14.80 -19.47 -7.89
C VAL A 208 13.92 -18.64 -8.84
N PHE A 209 14.34 -18.51 -10.09
CA PHE A 209 13.70 -17.68 -11.09
C PHE A 209 12.46 -18.35 -11.70
N ARG A 210 11.29 -17.73 -11.51
CA ARG A 210 9.99 -18.22 -12.02
C ARG A 210 9.41 -17.35 -13.14
N ALA A 211 9.48 -16.02 -12.99
CA ALA A 211 9.06 -15.06 -14.00
C ALA A 211 10.03 -13.86 -14.07
N LEU A 212 10.13 -13.19 -15.22
CA LEU A 212 11.10 -12.11 -15.45
C LEU A 212 10.93 -10.92 -14.50
N LEU A 213 9.70 -10.52 -14.22
CA LEU A 213 9.40 -9.39 -13.36
C LEU A 213 9.07 -9.81 -11.93
N GLN A 214 9.19 -11.11 -11.62
CA GLN A 214 9.00 -11.60 -10.26
C GLN A 214 10.28 -11.42 -9.44
N PRO A 215 10.24 -10.75 -8.28
CA PRO A 215 11.40 -10.68 -7.39
C PRO A 215 11.78 -12.08 -6.86
N PRO A 216 13.05 -12.27 -6.43
CA PRO A 216 13.46 -13.48 -5.71
C PRO A 216 12.55 -13.74 -4.50
N LEU A 217 12.26 -15.02 -4.22
CA LEU A 217 11.24 -15.41 -3.25
C LEU A 217 11.46 -14.81 -1.84
N HIS A 218 12.67 -14.95 -1.28
CA HIS A 218 12.97 -14.44 0.06
C HIS A 218 12.98 -12.91 0.10
N TRP A 219 13.37 -12.26 -1.01
CA TRP A 219 13.25 -10.81 -1.13
C TRP A 219 11.79 -10.36 -1.13
N GLN A 220 10.94 -11.05 -1.90
CA GLN A 220 9.51 -10.77 -1.95
C GLN A 220 8.88 -10.86 -0.55
N MET A 221 9.14 -11.96 0.18
CA MET A 221 8.59 -12.15 1.52
C MET A 221 9.12 -11.12 2.52
N ALA A 222 10.42 -10.81 2.47
CA ALA A 222 11.00 -9.75 3.29
C ALA A 222 10.39 -8.36 2.98
N ALA A 223 10.19 -8.04 1.69
CA ALA A 223 9.54 -6.80 1.27
C ALA A 223 8.09 -6.72 1.76
N LEU A 224 7.32 -7.82 1.68
CA LEU A 224 5.96 -7.89 2.19
C LEU A 224 5.92 -7.71 3.71
N ALA A 225 6.84 -8.34 4.44
CA ALA A 225 6.98 -8.14 5.88
C ALA A 225 7.28 -6.67 6.23
N LEU A 226 8.23 -6.04 5.54
CA LEU A 226 8.57 -4.63 5.75
C LEU A 226 7.39 -3.69 5.45
N LEU A 227 6.67 -3.90 4.36
CA LEU A 227 5.47 -3.12 4.01
C LEU A 227 4.38 -3.29 5.07
N ALA A 228 4.14 -4.52 5.52
CA ALA A 228 3.14 -4.83 6.55
C ALA A 228 3.48 -4.19 7.90
N LEU A 229 4.73 -4.34 8.36
CA LEU A 229 5.21 -3.74 9.62
C LEU A 229 5.24 -2.21 9.54
N GLY A 230 5.64 -1.65 8.39
CA GLY A 230 5.61 -0.21 8.16
C GLY A 230 4.18 0.35 8.19
N ALA A 231 3.23 -0.34 7.55
CA ALA A 231 1.81 0.02 7.61
C ALA A 231 1.22 -0.14 9.01
N ALA A 232 1.59 -1.19 9.75
CA ALA A 232 1.19 -1.39 11.14
C ALA A 232 1.68 -0.24 12.04
N ALA A 233 2.96 0.12 11.92
CA ALA A 233 3.54 1.25 12.65
C ALA A 233 2.86 2.57 12.29
N ALA A 234 2.54 2.79 11.00
CA ALA A 234 1.81 3.97 10.55
C ALA A 234 0.41 4.05 11.17
N ALA A 235 -0.31 2.91 11.22
CA ALA A 235 -1.64 2.82 11.82
C ALA A 235 -1.60 3.10 13.32
N LEU A 236 -0.66 2.50 14.06
CA LEU A 236 -0.49 2.73 15.50
C LEU A 236 -0.12 4.18 15.82
N ARG A 237 0.64 4.84 14.93
CA ARG A 237 0.97 6.27 15.01
C ARG A 237 -0.12 7.19 14.47
N GLN A 238 -1.24 6.64 13.98
CA GLN A 238 -2.35 7.38 13.38
C GLN A 238 -1.90 8.34 12.27
N ALA A 239 -0.91 7.91 11.47
CA ALA A 239 -0.40 8.70 10.38
C ALA A 239 -1.46 8.90 9.28
N SER A 240 -1.48 10.05 8.63
CA SER A 240 -2.42 10.37 7.54
C SER A 240 -2.34 9.43 6.33
N TRP A 241 -1.19 8.77 6.15
CA TRP A 241 -0.95 7.78 5.10
C TRP A 241 -1.17 6.33 5.54
N ALA A 242 -1.59 6.09 6.79
CA ALA A 242 -1.77 4.74 7.33
C ALA A 242 -2.82 3.93 6.56
N ARG A 243 -3.93 4.55 6.17
CA ARG A 243 -5.03 3.90 5.44
C ARG A 243 -4.60 3.38 4.05
N PRO A 244 -4.04 4.21 3.15
CA PRO A 244 -3.58 3.70 1.86
C PRO A 244 -2.42 2.70 1.98
N ALA A 245 -1.52 2.87 2.95
CA ALA A 245 -0.46 1.90 3.19
C ALA A 245 -1.01 0.55 3.67
N ALA A 246 -1.98 0.56 4.58
CA ALA A 246 -2.65 -0.64 5.05
C ALA A 246 -3.44 -1.35 3.95
N MET A 247 -4.09 -0.61 3.04
CA MET A 247 -4.74 -1.20 1.87
C MET A 247 -3.73 -1.87 0.94
N ALA A 248 -2.63 -1.18 0.61
CA ALA A 248 -1.61 -1.74 -0.28
C ALA A 248 -0.97 -2.99 0.33
N ALA A 249 -0.56 -2.94 1.60
CA ALA A 249 0.03 -4.07 2.30
C ALA A 249 -0.98 -5.23 2.44
N GLY A 250 -2.22 -4.95 2.85
CA GLY A 250 -3.29 -5.94 2.99
C GLY A 250 -3.61 -6.67 1.69
N ALA A 251 -3.71 -5.94 0.56
CA ALA A 251 -3.93 -6.53 -0.76
C ALA A 251 -2.79 -7.45 -1.20
N LEU A 252 -1.54 -7.00 -1.03
CA LEU A 252 -0.38 -7.80 -1.39
C LEU A 252 -0.26 -9.06 -0.54
N LEU A 253 -0.47 -8.95 0.78
CA LEU A 253 -0.48 -10.09 1.69
C LEU A 253 -1.60 -11.08 1.36
N PHE A 254 -2.82 -10.58 1.15
CA PHE A 254 -3.97 -11.42 0.83
C PHE A 254 -3.74 -12.17 -0.47
N ALA A 255 -3.34 -11.49 -1.55
CA ALA A 255 -3.16 -12.14 -2.84
C ALA A 255 -2.02 -13.16 -2.83
N GLN A 256 -0.88 -12.85 -2.18
CA GLN A 256 0.22 -13.79 -2.04
C GLN A 256 -0.22 -15.04 -1.27
N ALA A 257 -0.85 -14.86 -0.12
CA ALA A 257 -1.24 -15.97 0.74
C ALA A 257 -2.41 -16.78 0.15
N ALA A 258 -3.37 -16.12 -0.51
CA ALA A 258 -4.42 -16.78 -1.27
C ALA A 258 -3.85 -17.61 -2.42
N GLY A 259 -2.83 -17.10 -3.13
CA GLY A 259 -2.13 -17.86 -4.17
C GLY A 259 -1.54 -19.17 -3.64
N VAL A 260 -0.89 -19.13 -2.48
CA VAL A 260 -0.37 -20.33 -1.79
C VAL A 260 -1.50 -21.31 -1.45
N LEU A 261 -2.62 -20.81 -0.92
CA LEU A 261 -3.77 -21.67 -0.54
C LEU A 261 -4.46 -22.29 -1.75
N VAL A 262 -4.64 -21.52 -2.83
CA VAL A 262 -5.23 -22.03 -4.08
C VAL A 262 -4.31 -23.09 -4.71
N PHE A 263 -3.00 -22.85 -4.74
CA PHE A 263 -2.02 -23.84 -5.21
C PHE A 263 -2.04 -25.12 -4.33
N ALA A 264 -2.14 -24.96 -3.01
CA ALA A 264 -2.27 -26.08 -2.09
C ALA A 264 -3.58 -26.88 -2.33
N GLY A 265 -4.67 -26.20 -2.64
CA GLY A 265 -5.93 -26.83 -3.04
C GLY A 265 -5.81 -27.60 -4.35
N GLY A 266 -5.25 -26.97 -5.39
CA GLY A 266 -5.06 -27.58 -6.70
C GLY A 266 -4.13 -28.80 -6.69
N THR A 267 -3.15 -28.82 -5.77
CA THR A 267 -2.23 -29.95 -5.58
C THR A 267 -2.74 -31.00 -4.58
N GLY A 268 -3.98 -30.89 -4.09
CA GLY A 268 -4.58 -31.82 -3.12
C GLY A 268 -3.94 -31.79 -1.73
N GLN A 269 -3.13 -30.78 -1.41
CA GLN A 269 -2.48 -30.66 -0.10
C GLN A 269 -3.47 -30.38 1.02
N LEU A 270 -4.57 -29.68 0.71
CA LEU A 270 -5.63 -29.38 1.68
C LEU A 270 -6.39 -30.65 2.10
N ASP A 271 -6.68 -31.55 1.14
CA ASP A 271 -7.40 -32.80 1.42
C ASP A 271 -6.57 -33.74 2.31
N ARG A 272 -5.25 -33.75 2.10
CA ARG A 272 -4.29 -34.55 2.87
C ARG A 272 -3.65 -33.77 4.03
N PHE A 273 -4.24 -32.65 4.44
CA PHE A 273 -3.69 -31.78 5.49
C PHE A 273 -3.27 -32.54 6.78
N PRO A 274 -4.06 -33.51 7.30
CA PRO A 274 -3.67 -34.26 8.49
C PRO A 274 -2.40 -35.11 8.31
N ALA A 275 -2.14 -35.54 7.08
CA ALA A 275 -0.99 -36.38 6.72
C ALA A 275 0.26 -35.58 6.34
N LEU A 276 0.17 -34.24 6.27
CA LEU A 276 1.31 -33.39 5.93
C LEU A 276 2.34 -33.35 7.08
N PRO A 277 3.64 -33.23 6.75
CA PRO A 277 4.68 -32.96 7.73
C PRO A 277 4.33 -31.73 8.59
N GLY A 278 4.73 -31.74 9.87
CA GLY A 278 4.39 -30.66 10.81
C GLY A 278 4.77 -29.26 10.29
N GLN A 279 5.92 -29.15 9.61
CA GLN A 279 6.35 -27.90 8.99
C GLN A 279 5.38 -27.42 7.89
N ALA A 280 5.00 -28.28 6.95
CA ALA A 280 4.08 -27.93 5.87
C ALA A 280 2.69 -27.53 6.41
N ARG A 281 2.21 -28.18 7.48
CA ARG A 281 0.98 -27.77 8.17
C ARG A 281 1.09 -26.38 8.78
N LEU A 282 2.23 -26.05 9.40
CA LEU A 282 2.47 -24.72 9.97
C LEU A 282 2.58 -23.65 8.88
N GLU A 283 3.21 -23.95 7.74
CA GLU A 283 3.30 -23.03 6.60
C GLU A 283 1.91 -22.74 6.01
N LEU A 284 1.09 -23.77 5.79
CA LEU A 284 -0.30 -23.62 5.33
C LEU A 284 -1.17 -22.86 6.35
N GLY A 285 -1.04 -23.18 7.63
CA GLY A 285 -1.74 -22.45 8.70
C GLY A 285 -1.32 -20.98 8.76
N THR A 286 -0.04 -20.68 8.56
CA THR A 286 0.47 -19.31 8.49
C THR A 286 -0.06 -18.60 7.26
N ALA A 287 -0.08 -19.26 6.09
CA ALA A 287 -0.66 -18.70 4.87
C ALA A 287 -2.14 -18.35 5.08
N LEU A 288 -2.92 -19.24 5.70
CA LEU A 288 -4.32 -18.95 6.05
C LEU A 288 -4.45 -17.74 6.97
N LEU A 289 -3.64 -17.67 8.04
CA LEU A 289 -3.63 -16.53 8.95
C LEU A 289 -3.29 -15.22 8.24
N VAL A 290 -2.26 -15.21 7.40
CA VAL A 290 -1.84 -14.04 6.62
C VAL A 290 -2.92 -13.63 5.62
N ALA A 291 -3.58 -14.57 4.95
CA ALA A 291 -4.67 -14.29 4.02
C ALA A 291 -5.84 -13.63 4.77
N VAL A 292 -6.31 -14.23 5.86
CA VAL A 292 -7.41 -13.68 6.66
C VAL A 292 -7.04 -12.31 7.25
N ALA A 293 -5.83 -12.15 7.78
CA ALA A 293 -5.36 -10.87 8.33
C ALA A 293 -5.26 -9.79 7.25
N GLY A 294 -4.74 -10.11 6.06
CA GLY A 294 -4.66 -9.20 4.93
C GLY A 294 -6.04 -8.76 4.43
N LEU A 295 -6.97 -9.70 4.30
CA LEU A 295 -8.36 -9.41 3.92
C LEU A 295 -9.10 -8.57 4.98
N ALA A 296 -8.96 -8.93 6.25
CA ALA A 296 -9.56 -8.16 7.35
C ALA A 296 -8.97 -6.74 7.41
N ALA A 297 -7.65 -6.59 7.21
CA ALA A 297 -7.01 -5.28 7.15
C ALA A 297 -7.52 -4.45 5.96
N LEU A 298 -7.73 -5.06 4.78
CA LEU A 298 -8.37 -4.40 3.64
C LEU A 298 -9.77 -3.90 3.97
N VAL A 299 -10.61 -4.74 4.57
CA VAL A 299 -11.99 -4.39 4.94
C VAL A 299 -12.01 -3.27 5.98
N VAL A 300 -11.14 -3.32 6.99
CA VAL A 300 -11.03 -2.27 8.01
C VAL A 300 -10.53 -0.96 7.39
N ALA A 301 -9.51 -1.03 6.53
CA ALA A 301 -8.97 0.15 5.84
C ALA A 301 -9.97 0.72 4.83
N ALA A 302 -10.86 -0.07 4.23
CA ALA A 302 -11.89 0.40 3.31
C ALA A 302 -12.94 1.31 3.97
N ARG A 303 -13.14 1.21 5.29
CA ARG A 303 -14.14 2.02 6.00
C ARG A 303 -13.74 3.51 6.05
N PRO A 304 -14.67 4.46 5.78
CA PRO A 304 -14.41 5.89 5.90
C PRO A 304 -13.90 6.28 7.30
N GLY A 305 -12.86 7.12 7.35
CA GLY A 305 -12.43 7.79 8.58
C GLY A 305 -13.42 8.89 8.98
N VAL A 306 -13.34 9.37 10.22
CA VAL A 306 -14.07 10.59 10.62
C VAL A 306 -13.35 11.77 9.95
N PRO A 307 -14.04 12.73 9.31
CA PRO A 307 -13.48 14.05 9.08
C PRO A 307 -12.91 14.57 10.42
N ASP A 308 -11.79 15.30 10.43
CA ASP A 308 -11.38 16.02 11.63
C ASP A 308 -12.44 17.10 11.90
N GLY A 309 -13.53 16.72 12.57
CA GLY A 309 -14.37 17.67 13.27
C GLY A 309 -13.48 18.33 14.30
N GLY A 310 -13.20 19.61 14.10
CA GLY A 310 -12.88 20.50 15.22
C GLY A 310 -13.94 20.29 16.32
N PRO A 311 -13.65 20.67 17.58
CA PRO A 311 -14.55 20.43 18.69
C PRO A 311 -15.98 20.77 18.26
N GLU A 312 -16.86 19.81 18.46
CA GLU A 312 -18.29 19.90 18.20
C GLU A 312 -18.83 20.98 19.16
N GLU A 313 -18.62 22.24 18.79
CA GLU A 313 -19.33 23.38 19.33
C GLU A 313 -20.55 23.57 18.46
N ASP A 314 -21.49 22.62 18.59
CA ASP A 314 -22.89 22.84 18.25
C ASP A 314 -23.54 23.73 19.34
N GLY A 315 -22.88 24.86 19.58
CA GLY A 315 -23.28 25.89 20.53
C GLY A 315 -22.73 27.18 19.99
N ALA A 316 -23.62 28.06 19.54
CA ALA A 316 -23.27 29.41 19.16
C ALA A 316 -22.43 30.05 20.30
N GLN A 317 -21.11 30.14 20.12
CA GLN A 317 -20.27 30.83 21.09
C GLN A 317 -20.63 32.32 21.04
N GLY A 318 -21.32 32.78 22.08
CA GLY A 318 -21.59 34.18 22.28
C GLY A 318 -20.30 34.99 22.43
N TYR A 319 -20.33 36.25 21.99
CA TYR A 319 -19.27 37.21 22.26
C TYR A 319 -18.91 37.19 23.76
N GLY A 320 -17.64 36.88 24.10
CA GLY A 320 -17.13 36.85 25.47
C GLY A 320 -16.96 35.47 26.10
N ALA A 321 -17.09 34.37 25.35
CA ALA A 321 -16.89 33.01 25.86
C ALA A 321 -15.43 32.68 26.28
N SER A 322 -14.44 33.46 25.86
CA SER A 322 -13.06 33.34 26.34
C SER A 322 -12.60 34.64 27.04
N PRO A 323 -11.94 34.54 28.21
CA PRO A 323 -11.46 35.71 28.96
C PRO A 323 -10.33 36.48 28.26
N GLU A 324 -9.78 35.94 27.16
CA GLU A 324 -8.69 36.53 26.38
C GLU A 324 -9.15 37.20 25.07
N ALA A 325 -10.44 37.14 24.71
CA ALA A 325 -10.95 37.78 23.51
C ALA A 325 -11.06 39.30 23.70
N GLU A 326 -10.05 40.03 23.21
CA GLU A 326 -10.00 41.49 23.28
C GLU A 326 -11.13 42.13 22.45
N ARG A 327 -11.89 43.03 23.08
CA ARG A 327 -13.07 43.66 22.48
C ARG A 327 -12.66 44.67 21.40
N PRO A 328 -13.19 44.59 20.16
CA PRO A 328 -12.96 45.62 19.16
C PRO A 328 -13.43 46.98 19.68
N GLN A 329 -12.63 48.04 19.48
CA GLN A 329 -12.87 49.39 20.02
C GLN A 329 -14.25 49.99 19.68
N HIS A 330 -14.98 49.47 18.68
CA HIS A 330 -16.26 50.00 18.22
C HIS A 330 -17.41 48.97 18.27
N ALA A 331 -17.29 47.92 19.08
CA ALA A 331 -18.39 46.99 19.28
C ALA A 331 -19.50 47.62 20.16
N PRO A 332 -20.78 47.59 19.75
CA PRO A 332 -21.88 48.07 20.59
C PRO A 332 -21.93 47.31 21.93
N PRO A 333 -22.47 47.91 23.01
CA PRO A 333 -22.67 47.22 24.29
C PRO A 333 -23.52 45.95 24.10
N PRO A 334 -23.18 44.83 24.75
CA PRO A 334 -24.00 43.64 24.69
C PRO A 334 -25.40 43.96 25.25
N PRO A 335 -26.46 43.38 24.67
CA PRO A 335 -27.81 43.56 25.17
C PRO A 335 -27.89 43.08 26.62
N SER A 336 -28.43 43.91 27.51
CA SER A 336 -28.53 43.65 28.95
C SER A 336 -29.47 42.49 29.31
N THR A 337 -30.21 41.97 28.33
CA THR A 337 -31.12 40.82 28.49
C THR A 337 -31.04 39.95 27.25
N LEU A 338 -30.53 38.73 27.40
CA LEU A 338 -30.70 37.68 26.40
C LEU A 338 -32.18 37.23 26.40
N PRO A 339 -32.80 36.96 25.23
CA PRO A 339 -34.14 36.42 25.17
C PRO A 339 -34.20 35.03 25.85
N PRO A 340 -35.33 34.66 26.48
CA PRO A 340 -35.44 33.33 27.08
C PRO A 340 -35.33 32.24 26.00
N GLY A 341 -34.34 31.35 26.15
CA GLY A 341 -34.10 30.21 25.26
C GLY A 341 -32.81 30.26 24.43
N TRP A 342 -31.93 31.21 24.69
CA TRP A 342 -30.53 31.21 24.21
C TRP A 342 -29.59 30.60 25.24
#